data_AF-T0I5W0-F1
#
_entry.id   AF-T0I5W0-F1
#
_cell.length_a   1.000
_cell.length_b   1.000
_cell.length_c   1.000
_cell.angle_alpha   90.00
_cell.angle_beta   90.00
_cell.angle_gamma   90.00
#
_symmetry.space_group_name_H-M   'P 1'
#
loop_
_entity.id
_entity.type
_entity.pdbx_description
1 polymer ?
#
loop_
_entity_poly.entity_id
_entity_poly.type
_entity_poly.pdbx_seq_one_letter_code
_entity_poly.pdbx_strand_id
1 'polypeptide(L)'
;MGGKRILSDEQLAEMADLRERGWGIGRIAAHFTSGGTPISADAINWQCMRLGADAPPHLRGKHTQPSAPYRRDGNTCRPWSADEDKRLLDLEGKGTKINQIARQIGRANSSVRGRLLTLARRDARREEATA
;
A
#
# COMPACT_ATOMS: atom_id res chain seq x y z
N MET A 1 -4.26 9.13 13.40
CA MET A 1 -3.51 10.39 13.28
C MET A 1 -3.40 10.72 11.80
N GLY A 2 -4.40 11.43 11.27
CA GLY A 2 -4.40 11.88 9.87
C GLY A 2 -3.49 13.10 9.78
N GLY A 3 -2.27 12.91 9.27
CA GLY A 3 -1.41 14.04 8.93
C GLY A 3 -2.08 14.92 7.88
N LYS A 4 -1.80 16.22 7.91
CA LYS A 4 -2.24 17.19 6.91
C LYS A 4 -2.00 16.59 5.51
N ARG A 5 -3.05 16.57 4.68
CA ARG A 5 -2.96 16.04 3.31
C ARG A 5 -1.96 16.91 2.55
N ILE A 6 -0.81 16.33 2.20
CA ILE A 6 0.30 17.06 1.56
C ILE A 6 -0.05 17.38 0.09
N LEU A 7 -0.64 16.41 -0.62
CA LEU A 7 -1.06 16.57 -2.01
C LEU A 7 -2.53 17.02 -2.10
N SER A 8 -2.81 17.97 -2.99
CA SER A 8 -4.17 18.35 -3.39
C SER A 8 -4.89 17.20 -4.12
N ASP A 9 -6.20 17.34 -4.36
CA ASP A 9 -6.94 16.37 -5.17
C ASP A 9 -6.40 16.29 -6.60
N GLU A 10 -6.05 17.42 -7.21
CA GLU A 10 -5.43 17.49 -8.54
C GLU A 10 -4.06 16.80 -8.58
N GLN A 11 -3.20 17.08 -7.59
CA GLN A 11 -1.90 16.42 -7.49
C GLN A 11 -2.01 14.91 -7.27
N LEU A 12 -3.09 14.45 -6.62
CA LEU A 12 -3.34 13.02 -6.44
C LEU A 12 -3.82 12.35 -7.73
N ALA A 13 -4.62 13.05 -8.54
CA ALA A 13 -4.99 12.59 -9.88
C ALA A 13 -3.74 12.52 -10.79
N GLU A 14 -2.91 13.56 -10.79
CA GLU A 14 -1.63 13.58 -11.53
C GLU A 14 -0.69 12.45 -11.06
N MET A 15 -0.55 12.26 -9.75
CA MET A 15 0.27 11.18 -9.19
C MET A 15 -0.20 9.80 -9.66
N ALA A 16 -1.52 9.56 -9.70
CA ALA A 16 -2.10 8.30 -10.16
C ALA A 16 -1.81 8.07 -11.65
N ASP A 17 -2.05 9.08 -12.49
CA ASP A 17 -1.77 9.02 -13.93
C ASP A 17 -0.27 8.79 -14.22
N LEU A 18 0.65 9.49 -13.54
CA LEU A 18 2.09 9.24 -13.65
C LEU A 18 2.45 7.80 -13.28
N ARG A 19 1.82 7.26 -12.23
CA ARG A 19 2.06 5.90 -11.77
C ARG A 19 1.59 4.87 -12.80
N GLU A 20 0.42 5.07 -13.37
CA GLU A 20 -0.20 4.22 -14.40
C GLU A 20 0.53 4.31 -15.74
N ARG A 21 1.20 5.44 -16.04
CA ARG A 21 2.18 5.56 -17.13
C ARG A 21 3.49 4.84 -16.88
N GLY A 22 3.67 4.25 -15.70
CA GLY A 22 4.85 3.47 -15.36
C GLY A 22 5.95 4.24 -14.65
N TRP A 23 5.70 5.47 -14.18
CA TRP A 23 6.70 6.17 -13.38
C TRP A 23 6.96 5.42 -12.06
N GLY A 24 8.24 5.32 -11.70
CA GLY A 24 8.66 4.77 -10.42
C GLY A 24 8.32 5.72 -9.28
N ILE A 25 8.01 5.16 -8.10
CA ILE A 25 7.64 5.92 -6.89
C ILE A 25 8.64 7.02 -6.55
N GLY A 26 9.95 6.71 -6.60
CA GLY A 26 11.01 7.70 -6.32
C GLY A 26 11.03 8.85 -7.32
N ARG A 27 10.76 8.56 -8.61
CA ARG A 27 10.66 9.57 -9.66
C ARG A 27 9.45 10.48 -9.45
N ILE A 28 8.31 9.91 -9.06
CA ILE A 28 7.10 10.68 -8.76
C ILE A 28 7.32 11.58 -7.52
N ALA A 29 7.98 11.08 -6.48
CA ALA A 29 8.32 11.89 -5.31
C ALA A 29 9.24 13.07 -5.66
N ALA A 30 10.25 12.82 -6.51
CA ALA A 30 11.13 13.87 -7.01
C ALA A 30 10.35 14.91 -7.84
N HIS A 31 9.43 14.47 -8.72
CA HIS A 31 8.57 15.35 -9.52
C HIS A 31 7.81 16.37 -8.66
N PHE A 32 7.08 15.92 -7.65
CA PHE A 32 6.34 16.83 -6.76
C PHE A 32 7.26 17.69 -5.90
N THR A 33 8.38 17.14 -5.42
CA THR A 33 9.35 17.89 -4.61
C THR A 33 9.98 19.02 -5.43
N SER A 34 10.38 18.76 -6.68
CA SER A 34 10.88 19.79 -7.61
C SER A 34 9.80 20.82 -7.98
N GLY A 35 8.53 20.42 -8.02
CA GLY A 35 7.38 21.30 -8.19
C GLY A 35 6.96 22.09 -6.94
N GLY A 36 7.76 22.08 -5.87
CA GLY A 36 7.51 22.86 -4.65
C GLY A 36 6.61 22.19 -3.63
N THR A 37 6.30 20.89 -3.79
CA THR A 37 5.52 20.11 -2.81
C THR A 37 6.39 18.99 -2.23
N PRO A 38 7.09 19.24 -1.10
CA PRO A 38 7.97 18.23 -0.50
C PRO A 38 7.20 16.99 -0.06
N ILE A 39 7.54 15.82 -0.61
CA ILE A 39 6.89 14.56 -0.27
C ILE A 39 7.86 13.38 -0.40
N SER A 40 7.79 12.44 0.53
CA SER A 40 8.63 11.25 0.52
C SER A 40 8.12 10.17 -0.44
N ALA A 41 9.03 9.30 -0.90
CA ALA A 41 8.67 8.13 -1.70
C ALA A 41 7.69 7.19 -0.97
N ASP A 42 7.85 6.99 0.35
CA ASP A 42 6.92 6.18 1.14
C ASP A 42 5.50 6.77 1.17
N ALA A 43 5.39 8.10 1.24
CA ALA A 43 4.10 8.78 1.17
C ALA A 43 3.46 8.63 -0.22
N ILE A 44 4.23 8.76 -1.31
CA ILE A 44 3.75 8.49 -2.66
C ILE A 44 3.28 7.03 -2.79
N ASN A 45 4.08 6.06 -2.34
CA ASN A 45 3.71 4.65 -2.39
C ASN A 45 2.39 4.39 -1.64
N TRP A 46 2.24 4.98 -0.45
CA TRP A 46 0.99 4.89 0.32
C TRP A 46 -0.21 5.49 -0.43
N GLN A 47 -0.05 6.66 -1.05
CA GLN A 47 -1.13 7.29 -1.81
C GLN A 47 -1.50 6.48 -3.05
N CYS A 48 -0.52 5.98 -3.81
CA CYS A 48 -0.77 5.10 -4.95
C CYS A 48 -1.54 3.84 -4.51
N MET A 49 -1.10 3.18 -3.43
CA MET A 49 -1.81 2.02 -2.88
C MET A 49 -3.24 2.35 -2.45
N ARG A 50 -3.47 3.53 -1.86
CA ARG A 50 -4.80 3.96 -1.40
C ARG A 50 -5.74 4.30 -2.56
N LEU A 51 -5.22 4.83 -3.66
CA LEU A 51 -5.99 5.19 -4.85
C LEU A 51 -6.14 4.03 -5.84
N GLY A 52 -5.45 2.90 -5.61
CA GLY A 52 -5.41 1.79 -6.56
C GLY A 52 -4.48 2.00 -7.75
N ALA A 53 -3.77 3.13 -7.82
CA ALA A 53 -2.85 3.44 -8.91
C ALA A 53 -1.65 2.48 -8.88
N ASP A 54 -1.43 1.77 -9.98
CA ASP A 54 -0.38 0.77 -10.10
C ASP A 54 0.41 0.90 -11.41
N ALA A 55 1.60 0.31 -11.46
CA ALA A 55 2.38 0.28 -12.70
C ALA A 55 1.71 -0.63 -13.75
N PRO A 56 1.96 -0.35 -15.04
CA PRO A 56 1.68 -1.30 -16.12
C PRO A 56 2.30 -2.67 -15.85
N PRO A 57 1.66 -3.79 -16.27
CA PRO A 57 2.13 -5.15 -16.01
C PRO A 57 3.62 -5.38 -16.29
N HIS A 58 4.12 -4.91 -17.42
CA HIS A 58 5.51 -5.08 -17.87
C HIS A 58 6.55 -4.28 -17.05
N LEU A 59 6.12 -3.33 -16.21
CA LEU A 59 6.97 -2.53 -15.31
C LEU A 59 6.81 -2.91 -13.84
N ARG A 60 5.98 -3.92 -13.53
CA ARG A 60 5.79 -4.40 -12.15
C ARG A 60 7.02 -5.22 -11.73
N GLY A 61 7.70 -4.78 -10.68
CA GLY A 61 8.79 -5.54 -10.08
C GLY A 61 8.33 -6.83 -9.39
N LYS A 62 9.27 -7.74 -9.13
CA LYS A 62 9.03 -8.96 -8.35
C LYS A 62 8.68 -8.60 -6.90
N HIS A 63 7.64 -9.23 -6.37
CA HIS A 63 7.27 -9.11 -4.96
C HIS A 63 7.86 -10.27 -4.16
N THR A 64 8.73 -9.98 -3.21
CA THR A 64 9.19 -10.98 -2.23
C THR A 64 8.46 -10.77 -0.91
N GLN A 65 7.91 -11.85 -0.36
CA GLN A 65 7.43 -11.85 1.03
C GLN A 65 8.56 -12.39 1.91
N PRO A 66 8.92 -11.71 3.02
CA PRO A 66 9.89 -12.25 3.97
C PRO A 66 9.39 -13.58 4.53
N SER A 67 10.25 -14.59 4.58
CA SER A 67 9.91 -15.92 5.13
C SER A 67 10.08 -16.02 6.65
N ALA A 68 10.85 -15.10 7.25
CA ALA A 68 11.13 -15.07 8.67
C ALA A 68 10.99 -13.65 9.25
N PRO A 69 10.78 -13.52 10.57
CA PRO A 69 10.84 -12.23 11.25
C PRO A 69 12.17 -11.52 11.00
N TYR A 70 12.11 -10.21 10.76
CA TYR A 70 13.28 -9.38 10.52
C TYR A 70 13.21 -8.08 11.32
N ARG A 71 14.34 -7.41 11.54
CA ARG A 71 14.40 -6.11 12.22
C ARG A 71 14.36 -4.96 11.23
N ARG A 72 13.53 -3.97 11.51
CA ARG A 72 13.46 -2.69 10.78
C ARG A 72 13.29 -1.57 11.79
N ASP A 73 14.17 -0.58 11.75
CA ASP A 73 14.09 0.63 12.61
C ASP A 73 13.91 0.28 14.11
N GLY A 74 14.67 -0.71 14.59
CA GLY A 74 14.60 -1.22 15.96
C GLY A 74 13.40 -2.13 16.28
N ASN A 75 12.44 -2.28 15.37
CA ASN A 75 11.23 -3.08 15.57
C ASN A 75 11.31 -4.44 14.88
N THR A 76 10.78 -5.48 15.54
CA THR A 76 10.63 -6.82 14.94
C THR A 76 9.40 -6.88 14.05
N CYS A 77 9.61 -7.05 12.75
CA CYS A 77 8.57 -7.20 11.74
C CYS A 77 8.29 -8.69 11.49
N ARG A 78 7.10 -9.17 11.87
CA ARG A 78 6.64 -10.56 11.60
C ARG A 78 5.96 -10.65 10.23
N PRO A 79 6.35 -11.59 9.34
CA PRO A 79 5.65 -11.88 8.09
C PRO A 79 4.16 -12.18 8.31
N TRP A 80 3.32 -11.89 7.33
CA TRP A 80 1.92 -12.29 7.33
C TRP A 80 1.80 -13.74 6.85
N SER A 81 1.10 -14.59 7.61
CA SER A 81 0.76 -15.95 7.17
C SER A 81 -0.50 -15.96 6.29
N ALA A 82 -0.70 -17.06 5.56
CA ALA A 82 -1.92 -17.27 4.77
C ALA A 82 -3.18 -17.31 5.67
N ASP A 83 -3.08 -17.90 6.86
CA ASP A 83 -4.20 -17.94 7.82
C ASP A 83 -4.55 -16.55 8.35
N GLU A 84 -3.53 -15.71 8.59
CA GLU A 84 -3.76 -14.32 8.98
C GLU A 84 -4.42 -13.52 7.86
N ASP A 85 -4.00 -13.71 6.61
CA ASP A 85 -4.64 -13.07 5.45
C ASP A 85 -6.10 -13.50 5.32
N LYS A 86 -6.38 -14.80 5.44
CA LYS A 86 -7.74 -15.34 5.38
C LYS A 86 -8.63 -14.73 6.48
N ARG A 87 -8.12 -14.70 7.71
CA ARG A 87 -8.85 -14.11 8.84
C ARG A 87 -9.03 -12.60 8.69
N LEU A 88 -8.03 -11.91 8.15
CA LEU A 88 -8.08 -10.48 7.85
C LEU A 88 -9.21 -10.16 6.85
N LEU A 89 -9.27 -10.90 5.74
CA LEU A 89 -10.29 -10.73 4.71
C LEU A 89 -11.69 -11.11 5.21
N ASP A 90 -11.83 -12.19 5.98
CA ASP A 90 -13.11 -12.58 6.59
C ASP A 90 -13.67 -11.50 7.54
N LEU A 91 -12.80 -10.93 8.40
CA LEU A 91 -13.23 -9.87 9.32
C LEU A 91 -13.57 -8.58 8.58
N GLU A 92 -12.80 -8.22 7.56
CA GLU A 92 -13.06 -7.02 6.75
C GLU A 92 -14.35 -7.16 5.93
N GLY A 93 -14.61 -8.32 5.32
CA GLY A 93 -15.85 -8.62 4.61
C GLY A 93 -17.09 -8.61 5.52
N LYS A 94 -16.93 -8.82 6.83
CA LYS A 94 -17.98 -8.64 7.85
C LYS A 94 -18.18 -7.18 8.27
N GLY A 95 -17.44 -6.24 7.70
CA GLY A 95 -17.48 -4.82 8.07
C GLY A 95 -16.80 -4.51 9.42
N THR A 96 -15.93 -5.40 9.92
CA THR A 96 -15.24 -5.18 11.20
C THR A 96 -14.31 -3.98 11.11
N LYS A 97 -14.31 -3.10 12.11
CA LYS A 97 -13.44 -1.91 12.11
C LYS A 97 -11.97 -2.30 12.24
N ILE A 98 -11.08 -1.58 11.56
CA ILE A 98 -9.62 -1.85 11.56
C ILE A 98 -9.02 -2.03 12.95
N ASN A 99 -9.44 -1.21 13.92
CA ASN A 99 -8.95 -1.31 15.30
C ASN A 99 -9.38 -2.61 16.02
N GLN A 100 -10.55 -3.14 15.69
CA GLN A 100 -11.04 -4.42 16.20
C GLN A 100 -10.30 -5.57 15.51
N ILE A 101 -10.12 -5.50 14.18
CA ILE A 101 -9.32 -6.47 13.41
C ILE A 101 -7.91 -6.56 13.98
N ALA A 102 -7.26 -5.42 14.19
CA ALA A 102 -5.92 -5.31 14.78
C ALA A 102 -5.81 -6.02 16.14
N ARG A 103 -6.78 -5.80 17.03
CA ARG A 103 -6.84 -6.47 18.33
C ARG A 103 -7.04 -7.98 18.21
N GLN A 104 -7.90 -8.43 17.30
CA GLN A 104 -8.18 -9.85 17.12
C GLN A 104 -7.01 -10.63 16.49
N ILE A 105 -6.25 -10.00 15.59
CA ILE A 105 -5.09 -10.62 14.92
C ILE A 105 -3.79 -10.42 15.74
N GLY A 106 -3.75 -9.43 16.63
CA GLY A 106 -2.55 -9.09 17.40
C GLY A 106 -1.51 -8.33 16.57
N ARG A 107 -1.97 -7.39 15.73
CA ARG A 107 -1.10 -6.55 14.87
C ARG A 107 -1.47 -5.07 15.00
N ALA A 108 -0.55 -4.18 14.62
CA ALA A 108 -0.80 -2.74 14.62
C ALA A 108 -1.85 -2.33 13.56
N ASN A 109 -2.66 -1.31 13.85
CA ASN A 109 -3.67 -0.77 12.93
C ASN A 109 -3.10 -0.42 11.55
N SER A 110 -1.91 0.20 11.51
CA SER A 110 -1.23 0.57 10.27
C SER A 110 -0.81 -0.66 9.46
N SER A 111 -0.36 -1.71 10.13
CA SER A 111 0.01 -2.98 9.51
C SER A 111 -1.20 -3.66 8.87
N VAL A 112 -2.33 -3.71 9.58
CA VAL A 112 -3.61 -4.24 9.07
C VAL A 112 -4.05 -3.47 7.83
N ARG A 113 -4.09 -2.13 7.91
CA ARG A 113 -4.51 -1.29 6.78
C ARG A 113 -3.60 -1.45 5.56
N GLY A 114 -2.28 -1.47 5.77
CA GLY A 114 -1.32 -1.68 4.69
C GLY A 114 -1.46 -3.07 4.07
N ARG A 115 -1.78 -4.10 4.87
CA ARG A 115 -1.99 -5.46 4.36
C ARG A 115 -3.27 -5.54 3.52
N LEU A 116 -4.38 -4.96 3.96
CA LEU A 116 -5.63 -4.91 3.18
C LEU A 116 -5.41 -4.27 1.81
N LEU A 117 -4.75 -3.10 1.75
CA LEU A 117 -4.42 -2.46 0.47
C LEU A 117 -3.51 -3.33 -0.40
N THR A 118 -2.58 -4.08 0.22
CA THR A 118 -1.71 -5.01 -0.51
C THR A 118 -2.49 -6.19 -1.10
N LEU A 119 -3.44 -6.74 -0.35
CA LEU A 119 -4.30 -7.84 -0.80
C LEU A 119 -5.25 -7.37 -1.90
N ALA A 120 -5.94 -6.25 -1.73
CA ALA A 120 -6.79 -5.66 -2.76
C ALA A 120 -6.03 -5.43 -4.08
N ARG A 121 -4.82 -4.86 -4.01
CA ARG A 121 -3.97 -4.68 -5.19
C ARG A 121 -3.57 -6.02 -5.84
N ARG A 122 -3.32 -7.06 -5.06
CA ARG A 122 -2.99 -8.40 -5.59
C ARG A 122 -4.19 -9.00 -6.30
N ASP A 123 -5.37 -8.85 -5.72
CA ASP A 123 -6.62 -9.36 -6.27
C ASP A 123 -6.92 -8.70 -7.62
N ALA A 124 -6.84 -7.36 -7.69
CA ALA A 124 -6.99 -6.61 -8.94
C ALA A 124 -5.98 -7.03 -10.03
N ARG A 125 -4.71 -7.25 -9.65
CA ARG A 125 -3.68 -7.75 -10.58
C ARG A 125 -3.96 -9.17 -11.09
N ARG A 126 -4.58 -10.04 -10.26
CA ARG A 126 -4.98 -11.39 -10.69
C ARG A 126 -6.14 -11.31 -11.66
N GLU A 127 -7.14 -10.47 -11.37
CA GLU A 127 -8.28 -10.24 -12.25
C GLU A 127 -7.85 -9.75 -13.64
N GLU A 128 -6.95 -8.76 -13.70
CA GLU A 128 -6.38 -8.26 -14.96
C GLU A 128 -5.61 -9.35 -15.74
N ALA A 129 -4.92 -10.25 -15.04
CA ALA A 129 -4.20 -11.35 -15.70
C ALA A 129 -5.11 -12.44 -16.26
N THR A 130 -6.38 -12.49 -15.82
CA THR A 130 -7.39 -13.45 -16.27
C THR A 130 -8.39 -12.87 -17.26
N ALA A 131 -8.37 -11.55 -17.48
CA ALA A 131 -9.21 -10.83 -18.44
C ALA A 131 -8.57 -10.83 -19.83
#